data_AF-A0A962IN12-F1
#
_entry.id   AF-A0A962IN12-F1
#
_cell.length_a   1.000
_cell.length_b   1.000
_cell.length_c   1.000
_cell.angle_alpha   90.00
_cell.angle_beta   90.00
_cell.angle_gamma   90.00
#
_symmetry.space_group_name_H-M   'P 1'
#
loop_
_entity.id
_entity.type
_entity.pdbx_description
1 polymer ?
#
loop_
_entity_poly.entity_id
_entity_poly.type
_entity_poly.pdbx_seq_one_letter_code
_entity_poly.pdbx_strand_id
1 'polypeptide(L)'
;MSGQPKPGFYFAVLAVVLGLIGYAFYQFQGREDSSDNGVVQTAQQDPNSGNTTTPPSDGGIEAPDSAGPTTVSEYTYVASTKLPDVKGVSNYEALSDRTVKFAINVWAGWAPIVHANGGFRPGKQWTTPGGQPFKVELVLIDDPVAMRDAFASGNVHIGWATVDMLPLLLESLQKDSRVMPRVFQQVDWSNGGDGIVVR
;
A
#
# COMPACT_ATOMS: atom_id res chain seq x y z
N MET A 1 -22.45 -27.56 -29.08
CA MET A 1 -21.83 -26.22 -29.11
C MET A 1 -22.77 -25.24 -28.42
N SER A 2 -22.66 -25.07 -27.10
CA SER A 2 -23.55 -24.20 -26.32
C SER A 2 -22.71 -23.47 -25.27
N GLY A 3 -22.36 -22.22 -25.54
CA GLY A 3 -21.49 -21.43 -24.68
C GLY A 3 -21.01 -20.09 -25.27
N GLN A 4 -21.33 -19.78 -26.53
CA GLN A 4 -20.98 -18.47 -27.08
C GLN A 4 -21.91 -17.37 -26.55
N PRO A 5 -21.37 -16.20 -26.18
CA PRO A 5 -22.17 -15.07 -25.72
C PRO A 5 -23.19 -14.65 -26.79
N LYS A 6 -24.42 -14.36 -26.35
CA LYS A 6 -25.47 -13.84 -27.24
C LYS A 6 -25.04 -12.49 -27.82
N PRO A 7 -25.49 -12.08 -29.02
CA PRO A 7 -25.15 -10.79 -29.63
C PRO A 7 -25.31 -9.58 -28.69
N GLY A 8 -26.32 -9.58 -27.82
CA GLY A 8 -26.53 -8.54 -26.81
C GLY A 8 -25.38 -8.36 -25.80
N PHE A 9 -24.62 -9.42 -25.50
CA PHE A 9 -23.43 -9.33 -24.65
C PHE A 9 -22.35 -8.45 -25.27
N TYR A 10 -22.10 -8.59 -26.58
CA TYR A 10 -21.11 -7.78 -27.27
C TYR A 10 -21.53 -6.31 -27.35
N PHE A 11 -22.83 -6.02 -27.49
CA PHE A 11 -23.33 -4.64 -27.42
C PHE A 11 -23.13 -4.03 -26.04
N ALA A 12 -23.40 -4.78 -24.97
CA ALA A 12 -23.16 -4.31 -23.61
C ALA A 12 -21.67 -4.05 -23.34
N VAL A 13 -20.80 -4.97 -23.77
CA VAL A 13 -19.34 -4.80 -23.66
C VAL A 13 -18.86 -3.59 -24.45
N LEU A 14 -19.34 -3.42 -25.70
CA LEU A 14 -18.99 -2.26 -26.53
C LEU A 14 -19.42 -0.95 -25.87
N ALA A 15 -20.62 -0.89 -25.30
CA ALA A 15 -21.11 0.29 -24.60
C ALA A 15 -20.25 0.64 -23.37
N VAL A 16 -19.81 -0.37 -22.59
CA VAL A 16 -18.90 -0.17 -21.46
C VAL A 16 -17.55 0.35 -21.94
N VAL A 17 -16.97 -0.27 -22.99
CA VAL A 17 -15.68 0.16 -23.56
C VAL A 17 -15.75 1.61 -24.07
N LEU A 18 -16.80 1.95 -24.83
CA LEU A 18 -17.00 3.31 -25.33
C LEU A 18 -17.24 4.32 -24.21
N GLY A 19 -17.96 3.93 -23.15
CA GLY A 19 -18.15 4.75 -21.96
C GLY A 19 -16.85 5.04 -21.22
N LEU A 20 -15.98 4.03 -21.05
CA LEU A 20 -14.67 4.20 -20.42
C LEU A 20 -13.73 5.07 -21.26
N ILE A 21 -13.72 4.88 -22.59
CA ILE A 21 -12.94 5.72 -23.51
C ILE A 21 -13.44 7.16 -23.44
N GLY A 22 -14.76 7.38 -23.51
CA GLY A 22 -15.35 8.72 -23.40
C GLY A 22 -15.03 9.40 -22.08
N TYR A 23 -15.09 8.66 -20.97
CA TYR A 23 -14.73 9.16 -19.65
C TYR A 23 -13.24 9.51 -19.53
N ALA A 24 -12.36 8.69 -20.09
CA ALA A 24 -10.93 8.99 -20.14
C ALA A 24 -10.66 10.28 -20.93
N PHE A 25 -11.24 10.43 -22.12
CA PHE A 25 -11.10 11.66 -22.91
C PHE A 25 -11.67 12.89 -22.19
N TYR A 26 -12.79 12.75 -21.49
CA TYR A 26 -13.36 13.83 -20.67
C TYR A 26 -12.41 14.25 -19.53
N GLN A 27 -11.79 13.29 -18.84
CA GLN A 27 -10.81 13.57 -17.79
C GLN A 27 -9.51 14.19 -18.32
N PHE A 28 -9.09 13.83 -19.53
CA PHE A 28 -7.89 14.40 -20.16
C PHE A 28 -8.12 15.77 -20.78
N GLN A 29 -9.31 16.07 -21.30
CA GLN A 29 -9.64 17.41 -21.82
C GLN A 29 -9.85 18.45 -20.72
N GLY A 30 -10.22 18.05 -19.50
CA GLY A 30 -10.33 18.94 -18.34
C GLY A 30 -8.98 19.32 -17.69
N ARG A 31 -7.85 18.84 -18.22
CA ARG A 31 -6.50 19.14 -17.74
C ARG A 31 -5.77 20.04 -18.75
N GLU A 32 -6.19 21.30 -18.85
CA GLU A 32 -5.35 22.35 -19.43
C GLU A 32 -4.21 22.70 -18.46
N ASP A 33 -2.98 22.57 -18.97
CA ASP A 33 -1.69 23.02 -18.44
C ASP A 33 -1.55 23.25 -16.93
N SER A 34 -1.08 22.21 -16.25
CA SER A 34 -0.10 22.40 -15.18
C SER A 34 1.10 21.53 -15.52
N SER A 35 2.05 22.17 -16.20
CA SER A 35 3.43 21.74 -16.37
C SER A 35 4.12 21.71 -15.00
N ASP A 36 3.75 20.74 -14.17
CA ASP A 36 4.58 20.32 -13.05
C ASP A 36 5.12 18.93 -13.39
N ASN A 37 6.37 18.91 -13.85
CA ASN A 37 7.15 17.70 -14.07
C ASN A 37 7.45 17.04 -12.72
N GLY A 38 6.42 16.45 -12.11
CA GLY A 38 6.54 15.51 -11.00
C GLY A 38 7.07 14.17 -11.51
N VAL A 39 8.27 14.18 -12.10
CA VAL A 39 9.07 12.96 -12.22
C VAL A 39 9.27 12.49 -10.79
N VAL A 40 8.63 11.37 -10.45
CA VAL A 40 8.96 10.61 -9.25
C VAL A 40 10.44 10.25 -9.37
N GLN A 41 11.30 11.00 -8.68
CA GLN A 41 12.66 10.57 -8.42
C GLN A 41 12.55 9.37 -7.49
N THR A 42 12.49 8.18 -8.08
CA THR A 42 12.87 6.96 -7.40
C THR A 42 14.30 7.17 -6.93
N ALA A 43 14.52 7.02 -5.62
CA ALA A 43 15.87 6.96 -5.08
C ALA A 43 16.63 5.85 -5.83
N GLN A 44 17.82 6.20 -6.30
CA GLN A 44 18.74 5.39 -7.06
C GLN A 44 18.95 4.05 -6.35
N GLN A 45 18.38 2.98 -6.91
CA GLN A 45 18.56 1.62 -6.44
C GLN A 45 19.96 1.15 -6.83
N ASP A 46 20.69 0.66 -5.84
CA ASP A 46 22.03 0.08 -5.93
C ASP A 46 22.16 -0.87 -7.15
N PRO A 47 23.18 -0.74 -8.03
CA PRO A 47 23.29 -1.52 -9.27
C PRO A 47 23.47 -3.04 -9.09
N ASN A 48 23.48 -3.55 -7.86
CA ASN A 48 23.81 -4.95 -7.58
C ASN A 48 22.62 -5.88 -7.26
N SER A 49 21.39 -5.45 -7.52
CA SER A 49 20.22 -6.34 -7.40
C SER A 49 19.67 -6.69 -8.78
N GLY A 50 20.23 -7.74 -9.38
CA GLY A 50 19.79 -8.25 -10.67
C GLY A 50 18.44 -8.95 -10.58
N ASN A 51 17.41 -8.36 -11.21
CA ASN A 51 16.38 -9.10 -11.95
C ASN A 51 15.57 -8.13 -12.82
N THR A 52 15.97 -7.93 -14.08
CA THR A 52 15.12 -7.31 -15.10
C THR A 52 14.52 -8.39 -15.96
N THR A 53 13.20 -8.55 -15.90
CA THR A 53 12.44 -9.28 -16.92
C THR A 53 11.34 -8.38 -17.47
N THR A 54 11.47 -8.08 -18.76
CA THR A 54 10.51 -7.38 -19.62
C THR A 54 9.15 -8.11 -19.61
N PRO A 55 7.99 -7.41 -19.67
CA PRO A 55 6.69 -8.08 -19.73
C PRO A 55 6.52 -8.79 -21.09
N PRO A 56 5.97 -10.02 -21.15
CA PRO A 56 5.61 -10.64 -22.41
C PRO A 56 4.35 -9.99 -22.97
N SER A 57 4.40 -9.57 -24.23
CA SER A 57 3.23 -9.34 -25.06
C SER A 57 2.69 -10.69 -25.51
N ASP A 58 1.70 -11.25 -24.80
CA ASP A 58 0.64 -12.09 -25.39
C ASP A 58 -0.42 -12.45 -24.35
N GLY A 59 -1.69 -12.32 -24.75
CA GLY A 59 -2.87 -12.42 -23.88
C GLY A 59 -3.22 -13.83 -23.39
N GLY A 60 -2.48 -14.33 -22.40
CA GLY A 60 -2.86 -15.45 -21.54
C GLY A 60 -2.86 -15.03 -20.07
N ILE A 61 -4.01 -15.14 -19.39
CA ILE A 61 -4.18 -14.62 -18.00
C ILE A 61 -3.54 -15.52 -16.93
N GLU A 62 -3.11 -16.74 -17.24
CA GLU A 62 -2.41 -17.59 -16.27
C GLU A 62 -1.36 -18.44 -16.99
N ALA A 63 -0.15 -18.53 -16.43
CA ALA A 63 0.84 -19.49 -16.90
C ALA A 63 0.36 -20.91 -16.55
N PRO A 64 0.47 -21.91 -17.45
CA PRO A 64 0.08 -23.27 -17.13
C PRO A 64 1.04 -23.86 -16.08
N ASP A 65 0.52 -24.17 -14.91
CA ASP A 65 1.25 -24.95 -13.91
C ASP A 65 1.39 -26.40 -14.40
N SER A 66 2.62 -26.81 -14.64
CA SER A 66 2.96 -28.16 -15.13
C SER A 66 3.07 -29.18 -13.99
N ALA A 67 2.90 -28.77 -12.73
CA ALA A 67 2.95 -29.66 -11.58
C ALA A 67 1.58 -30.33 -11.37
N GLY A 68 1.55 -31.66 -11.49
CA GLY A 68 0.36 -32.46 -11.23
C GLY A 68 -0.22 -32.24 -9.82
N PRO A 69 -1.47 -32.66 -9.55
CA PRO A 69 -2.29 -32.22 -8.41
C PRO A 69 -1.81 -32.67 -7.01
N THR A 70 -0.62 -33.23 -6.87
CA THR A 70 -0.06 -33.67 -5.58
C THR A 70 1.45 -33.43 -5.52
N THR A 71 1.85 -32.19 -5.21
CA THR A 71 3.22 -31.86 -4.80
C THR A 71 3.33 -32.00 -3.28
N VAL A 72 3.77 -33.17 -2.81
CA VAL A 72 4.36 -33.25 -1.47
C VAL A 72 5.75 -32.64 -1.59
N SER A 73 5.85 -31.36 -1.24
CA SER A 73 7.13 -30.67 -1.10
C SER A 73 7.69 -31.01 0.28
N GLU A 74 8.80 -31.74 0.35
CA GLU A 74 9.56 -31.86 1.59
C GLU A 74 10.13 -30.48 1.95
N TYR A 75 9.49 -29.80 2.88
CA TYR A 75 9.97 -28.51 3.37
C TYR A 75 11.22 -28.73 4.21
N THR A 76 12.36 -28.18 3.77
CA THR A 76 13.53 -28.04 4.63
C THR A 76 13.17 -27.08 5.76
N TYR A 77 13.10 -27.63 6.97
CA TYR A 77 12.78 -26.86 8.17
C TYR A 77 13.75 -25.70 8.35
N VAL A 78 13.24 -24.47 8.20
CA VAL A 78 13.93 -23.26 8.65
C VAL A 78 13.41 -22.95 10.06
N ALA A 79 14.30 -22.92 11.04
CA ALA A 79 13.92 -22.60 12.41
C ALA A 79 13.21 -21.24 12.47
N SER A 80 12.14 -21.16 13.25
CA SER A 80 11.22 -20.01 13.31
C SER A 80 11.94 -18.67 13.23
N THR A 81 11.73 -17.96 12.13
CA THR A 81 12.26 -16.60 11.95
C THR A 81 11.41 -15.65 12.80
N LYS A 82 11.96 -15.16 13.91
CA LYS A 82 11.33 -14.09 14.67
C LYS A 82 11.46 -12.78 13.89
N LEU A 83 10.52 -11.86 14.10
CA LEU A 83 10.71 -10.49 13.63
C LEU A 83 12.03 -9.95 14.20
N PRO A 84 12.84 -9.25 13.39
CA PRO A 84 14.05 -8.61 13.90
C PRO A 84 13.65 -7.61 14.98
N ASP A 85 14.53 -7.41 15.97
CA ASP A 85 14.29 -6.41 17.01
C ASP A 85 14.06 -5.03 16.40
N VAL A 86 13.28 -4.21 17.11
CA VAL A 86 12.96 -2.83 16.70
C VAL A 86 14.25 -2.05 16.56
N LYS A 87 14.44 -1.42 15.39
CA LYS A 87 15.56 -0.50 15.16
C LYS A 87 15.09 0.93 15.35
N GLY A 88 15.82 1.68 16.15
CA GLY A 88 15.53 3.09 16.44
C GLY A 88 15.27 3.33 17.91
N VAL A 89 15.61 4.54 18.37
CA VAL A 89 15.25 5.06 19.68
C VAL A 89 14.11 6.05 19.50
N SER A 90 13.13 6.09 20.40
CA SER A 90 12.02 7.05 20.34
C SER A 90 12.46 8.47 20.66
N ASN A 91 13.15 9.08 19.71
CA ASN A 91 13.57 10.48 19.71
C ASN A 91 12.72 11.23 18.68
N TYR A 92 11.42 11.35 18.98
CA TYR A 92 10.47 12.05 18.12
C TYR A 92 10.97 13.45 17.79
N GLU A 93 11.12 13.73 16.50
CA GLU A 93 11.39 15.09 16.04
C GLU A 93 10.14 15.96 16.19
N ALA A 94 10.35 17.25 16.42
CA ALA A 94 9.25 18.19 16.43
C ALA A 94 8.57 18.23 15.04
N LEU A 95 7.24 18.26 15.01
CA LEU A 95 6.48 18.36 13.77
C LEU A 95 6.87 19.63 13.01
N SER A 96 7.44 19.47 11.82
CA SER A 96 7.63 20.59 10.89
C SER A 96 6.29 21.01 10.31
N ASP A 97 5.96 22.31 10.41
CA ASP A 97 4.71 22.90 9.91
C ASP A 97 3.42 22.18 10.36
N ARG A 98 3.45 21.52 11.53
CA ARG A 98 2.35 20.67 12.02
C ARG A 98 1.93 19.61 10.97
N THR A 99 2.91 19.08 10.26
CA THR A 99 2.71 18.05 9.23
C THR A 99 2.79 16.67 9.85
N VAL A 100 1.68 15.95 9.80
CA VAL A 100 1.59 14.57 10.26
C VAL A 100 1.99 13.65 9.11
N LYS A 101 3.13 12.97 9.26
CA LYS A 101 3.54 11.87 8.39
C LYS A 101 2.75 10.60 8.68
N PHE A 102 2.03 10.11 7.67
CA PHE A 102 1.20 8.91 7.71
C PHE A 102 1.77 7.89 6.72
N ALA A 103 2.36 6.82 7.25
CA ALA A 103 2.82 5.69 6.45
C ALA A 103 1.64 4.88 5.89
N ILE A 104 1.69 4.54 4.60
CA ILE A 104 0.77 3.62 3.92
C ILE A 104 1.56 2.53 3.18
N ASN A 105 0.96 1.36 2.98
CA ASN A 105 1.46 0.32 2.09
C ASN A 105 0.83 0.39 0.71
N VAL A 106 1.28 -0.50 -0.19
CA VAL A 106 0.69 -0.69 -1.52
C VAL A 106 -0.62 -1.46 -1.37
N TRP A 107 -1.71 -0.72 -1.10
CA TRP A 107 -3.06 -1.26 -1.01
C TRP A 107 -4.09 -0.28 -1.56
N ALA A 108 -5.06 -0.77 -2.34
CA ALA A 108 -6.05 0.09 -3.00
C ALA A 108 -7.00 0.78 -2.02
N GLY A 109 -7.20 0.22 -0.82
CA GLY A 109 -8.03 0.81 0.23
C GLY A 109 -7.56 2.20 0.71
N TRP A 110 -6.34 2.62 0.37
CA TRP A 110 -5.83 3.97 0.64
C TRP A 110 -6.29 5.02 -0.38
N ALA A 111 -6.92 4.63 -1.49
CA ALA A 111 -7.37 5.57 -2.52
C ALA A 111 -8.22 6.74 -1.99
N PRO A 112 -9.16 6.55 -1.03
CA PRO A 112 -9.95 7.65 -0.48
C PRO A 112 -9.10 8.72 0.22
N ILE A 113 -8.10 8.34 1.03
CA ILE A 113 -7.24 9.32 1.72
C ILE A 113 -6.29 10.01 0.73
N VAL A 114 -5.75 9.27 -0.25
CA VAL A 114 -4.92 9.86 -1.31
C VAL A 114 -5.71 10.91 -2.08
N HIS A 115 -6.94 10.59 -2.48
CA HIS A 115 -7.82 11.53 -3.17
C HIS A 115 -8.17 12.72 -2.27
N ALA A 116 -8.59 12.46 -1.03
CA ALA A 116 -9.01 13.51 -0.11
C ALA A 116 -7.85 14.45 0.27
N ASN A 117 -6.61 13.97 0.31
CA ASN A 117 -5.41 14.78 0.57
C ASN A 117 -4.87 15.51 -0.68
N GLY A 118 -5.37 15.20 -1.88
CA GLY A 118 -4.86 15.75 -3.14
C GLY A 118 -3.51 15.14 -3.57
N GLY A 119 -3.23 13.92 -3.13
CA GLY A 119 -1.96 13.21 -3.35
C GLY A 119 -1.16 12.98 -2.06
N PHE A 120 0.13 12.70 -2.21
CA PHE A 120 0.99 12.25 -1.12
C PHE A 120 1.66 13.41 -0.37
N ARG A 121 1.83 14.55 -1.04
CA ARG A 121 2.49 15.73 -0.48
C ARG A 121 1.60 16.44 0.55
N PRO A 122 2.19 17.19 1.51
CA PRO A 122 1.46 17.99 2.48
C PRO A 122 0.90 19.29 1.89
N GLY A 123 0.20 19.19 0.75
CA GLY A 123 -0.36 20.33 0.02
C GLY A 123 -1.70 20.82 0.59
N LYS A 124 -2.49 19.91 1.16
CA LYS A 124 -3.80 20.23 1.73
C LYS A 124 -3.71 20.55 3.22
N GLN A 125 -4.34 21.65 3.63
CA GLN A 125 -4.53 22.01 5.03
C GLN A 125 -5.84 21.40 5.56
N TRP A 126 -5.75 20.76 6.71
CA TRP A 126 -6.83 20.12 7.44
C TRP A 126 -7.05 20.84 8.77
N THR A 127 -8.23 20.64 9.37
CA THR A 127 -8.60 21.28 10.64
C THR A 127 -8.91 20.21 11.67
N THR A 128 -8.23 20.27 12.82
CA THR A 128 -8.51 19.39 13.96
C THR A 128 -9.90 19.70 14.56
N PRO A 129 -10.50 18.79 15.35
CA PRO A 129 -11.74 19.08 16.06
C PRO A 129 -11.69 20.35 16.93
N GLY A 130 -10.51 20.72 17.43
CA GLY A 130 -10.27 21.97 18.18
C GLY A 130 -9.99 23.21 17.33
N GLY A 131 -10.20 23.15 16.00
CA GLY A 131 -10.02 24.29 15.09
C GLY A 131 -8.58 24.58 14.67
N GLN A 132 -7.61 23.81 15.14
CA GLN A 132 -6.21 24.03 14.81
C GLN A 132 -5.86 23.45 13.43
N PRO A 133 -5.11 24.18 12.58
CA PRO A 133 -4.69 23.66 11.29
C PRO A 133 -3.58 22.62 11.41
N PHE A 134 -3.56 21.66 10.49
CA PHE A 134 -2.49 20.68 10.31
C PHE A 134 -2.40 20.23 8.84
N LYS A 135 -1.32 19.55 8.47
CA LYS A 135 -1.15 18.96 7.14
C LYS A 135 -0.91 17.45 7.27
N VAL A 136 -1.15 16.71 6.19
CA VAL A 136 -0.87 15.28 6.12
C VAL A 136 0.08 15.00 4.97
N GLU A 137 1.19 14.32 5.27
CA GLU A 137 2.11 13.76 4.28
C GLU A 137 1.94 12.24 4.26
N LEU A 138 1.56 11.68 3.11
CA LEU A 138 1.48 10.23 2.93
C LEU A 138 2.86 9.72 2.52
N VAL A 139 3.40 8.78 3.28
CA VAL A 139 4.71 8.18 3.05
C VAL A 139 4.50 6.73 2.66
N LEU A 140 4.98 6.32 1.49
CA LEU A 140 4.90 4.91 1.08
C LEU A 140 5.96 4.11 1.83
N ILE A 141 5.53 3.22 2.72
CA ILE A 141 6.38 2.25 3.42
C ILE A 141 5.65 0.90 3.40
N ASP A 142 5.98 0.07 2.41
CA ASP A 142 5.31 -1.20 2.16
C ASP A 142 5.81 -2.34 3.08
N ASP A 143 7.07 -2.29 3.48
CA ASP A 143 7.64 -3.28 4.39
C ASP A 143 7.18 -3.01 5.84
N PRO A 144 6.52 -3.97 6.51
CA PRO A 144 5.96 -3.78 7.85
C PRO A 144 7.04 -3.59 8.92
N VAL A 145 8.24 -4.15 8.74
CA VAL A 145 9.36 -3.98 9.68
C VAL A 145 9.91 -2.55 9.57
N ALA A 146 10.12 -2.06 8.35
CA ALA A 146 10.54 -0.70 8.08
C ALA A 146 9.50 0.32 8.56
N MET A 147 8.21 0.04 8.37
CA MET A 147 7.13 0.89 8.88
C MET A 147 7.16 0.96 10.41
N ARG A 148 7.30 -0.19 11.09
CA ARG A 148 7.44 -0.27 12.55
C ARG A 148 8.64 0.52 13.05
N ASP A 149 9.81 0.34 12.43
CA ASP A 149 11.04 1.03 12.83
C ASP A 149 10.94 2.54 12.58
N ALA A 150 10.32 2.96 11.48
CA ALA A 150 10.02 4.37 11.20
C ALA A 150 9.04 4.97 12.22
N PHE A 151 8.04 4.20 12.67
CA PHE A 151 7.12 4.62 13.71
C PHE A 151 7.80 4.73 15.08
N ALA A 152 8.59 3.72 15.45
CA ALA A 152 9.31 3.66 16.73
C ALA A 152 10.35 4.77 16.88
N SER A 153 11.03 5.12 15.78
CA SER A 153 11.98 6.23 15.72
C SER A 153 11.31 7.62 15.68
N GLY A 154 9.99 7.69 15.44
CA GLY A 154 9.25 8.93 15.29
C GLY A 154 9.40 9.61 13.93
N ASN A 155 9.97 8.91 12.93
CA ASN A 155 10.05 9.38 11.55
C ASN A 155 8.66 9.44 10.88
N VAL A 156 7.72 8.60 11.31
CA VAL A 156 6.29 8.68 10.97
C VAL A 156 5.44 8.67 12.24
N HIS A 157 4.28 9.31 12.18
CA HIS A 157 3.39 9.49 13.33
C HIS A 157 2.19 8.56 13.31
N ILE A 158 1.81 8.11 12.11
CA ILE A 158 0.74 7.15 11.89
C ILE A 158 1.33 6.02 11.04
N GLY A 159 1.24 4.80 11.56
CA GLY A 159 1.58 3.57 10.85
C GLY A 159 0.32 2.83 10.39
N TRP A 160 0.52 1.83 9.56
CA TRP A 160 -0.53 0.89 9.15
C TRP A 160 -0.19 -0.51 9.68
N ALA A 161 -1.20 -1.35 9.86
CA ALA A 161 -1.01 -2.77 10.10
C ALA A 161 -2.31 -3.48 9.72
N THR A 162 -2.19 -4.68 9.15
CA THR A 162 -3.33 -5.58 9.09
C THR A 162 -3.64 -6.09 10.51
N VAL A 163 -4.89 -6.48 10.76
CA VAL A 163 -5.35 -6.82 12.11
C VAL A 163 -4.63 -8.04 12.68
N ASP A 164 -4.26 -9.00 11.82
CA ASP A 164 -3.49 -10.19 12.15
C ASP A 164 -2.01 -9.88 12.48
N MET A 165 -1.44 -8.83 11.90
CA MET A 165 -0.05 -8.41 12.17
C MET A 165 0.08 -7.52 13.42
N LEU A 166 -1.00 -6.86 13.85
CA LEU A 166 -0.98 -5.95 15.00
C LEU A 166 -0.30 -6.54 16.24
N PRO A 167 -0.63 -7.77 16.71
CA PRO A 167 0.00 -8.34 17.90
C PRO A 167 1.53 -8.43 17.80
N LEU A 168 2.06 -8.81 16.63
CA LEU A 168 3.49 -8.98 16.39
C LEU A 168 4.25 -7.64 16.46
N LEU A 169 3.64 -6.60 15.90
CA LEU A 169 4.19 -5.25 15.93
C LEU A 169 4.07 -4.62 17.32
N LEU A 170 2.94 -4.80 18.00
CA LEU A 170 2.67 -4.20 19.30
C LEU A 170 3.59 -4.76 20.38
N GLU A 171 3.79 -6.08 20.42
CA GLU A 171 4.71 -6.73 21.37
C GLU A 171 6.14 -6.19 21.22
N SER A 172 6.56 -5.96 19.98
CA SER A 172 7.87 -5.37 19.68
C SER A 172 7.97 -3.91 20.14
N LEU A 173 6.93 -3.11 19.87
CA LEU A 173 6.89 -1.67 20.23
C LEU A 173 6.79 -1.43 21.74
N GLN A 174 6.09 -2.31 22.48
CA GLN A 174 5.92 -2.21 23.94
C GLN A 174 7.23 -2.36 24.72
N LYS A 175 8.31 -2.87 24.10
CA LYS A 175 9.64 -2.93 24.71
C LYS A 175 10.21 -1.53 24.99
N ASP A 176 9.78 -0.49 24.27
CA ASP A 176 10.13 0.90 24.56
C ASP A 176 8.95 1.60 25.24
N SER A 177 9.09 1.88 26.54
CA SER A 177 8.06 2.56 27.36
C SER A 177 7.62 3.94 26.85
N ARG A 178 8.38 4.56 25.93
CA ARG A 178 8.05 5.86 25.33
C ARG A 178 7.10 5.73 24.16
N VAL A 179 6.97 4.52 23.58
CA VAL A 179 6.04 4.25 22.48
C VAL A 179 4.74 3.72 23.05
N MET A 180 3.64 4.44 22.84
CA MET A 180 2.29 3.98 23.16
C MET A 180 1.43 3.93 21.90
N PRO A 181 1.51 2.84 21.12
CA PRO A 181 0.69 2.68 19.91
C PRO A 181 -0.80 2.59 20.29
N ARG A 182 -1.66 3.28 19.53
CA ARG A 182 -3.12 3.27 19.69
C ARG A 182 -3.76 3.08 18.32
N VAL A 183 -4.74 2.17 18.24
CA VAL A 183 -5.50 1.92 17.02
C VAL A 183 -6.74 2.81 17.04
N PHE A 184 -6.88 3.68 16.04
CA PHE A 184 -7.98 4.66 15.96
C PHE A 184 -8.89 4.49 14.75
N GLN A 185 -8.44 3.74 13.74
CA GLN A 185 -9.14 3.61 12.47
C GLN A 185 -8.87 2.24 11.86
N GLN A 186 -9.93 1.61 11.35
CA GLN A 186 -9.82 0.49 10.42
C GLN A 186 -10.11 1.03 9.03
N VAL A 187 -9.17 0.84 8.11
CA VAL A 187 -9.26 1.29 6.72
C VAL A 187 -9.36 0.04 5.87
N ASP A 188 -10.57 -0.23 5.37
CA ASP A 188 -10.87 -1.38 4.53
C ASP A 188 -10.88 -2.74 5.27
N TRP A 189 -11.47 -3.75 4.64
CA TRP A 189 -11.41 -5.15 5.07
C TRP A 189 -11.50 -6.05 3.84
N SER A 190 -10.84 -7.21 3.90
CA SER A 190 -11.05 -8.28 2.93
C SER A 190 -11.89 -9.38 3.57
N ASN A 191 -12.63 -10.16 2.76
CA ASN A 191 -13.28 -11.40 3.23
C ASN A 191 -12.29 -12.57 3.37
N GLY A 192 -10.98 -12.28 3.35
CA GLY A 192 -9.91 -13.22 3.67
C GLY A 192 -9.30 -13.95 2.47
N GLY A 193 -7.96 -13.92 2.45
CA GLY A 193 -7.08 -14.98 1.97
C GLY A 193 -5.91 -15.23 2.96
N ASP A 194 -5.86 -14.47 4.06
CA ASP A 194 -4.76 -14.48 5.02
C ASP A 194 -4.99 -15.56 6.08
N GLY A 195 -4.02 -16.46 6.22
CA GLY A 195 -4.03 -17.53 7.20
C GLY A 195 -3.01 -17.27 8.31
N ILE A 196 -3.43 -17.34 9.57
CA ILE A 196 -2.50 -17.36 10.69
C ILE A 196 -1.95 -18.78 10.83
N VAL A 197 -0.67 -18.96 10.52
CA VAL A 197 0.04 -20.22 10.79
C VAL A 197 0.56 -20.17 12.22
N VAL A 198 -0.13 -20.85 13.14
CA VAL A 198 0.35 -21.09 14.50
C VAL A 198 1.05 -22.45 14.52
N ARG A 199 2.24 -22.52 15.10
CA ARG A 199 2.90 -23.79 15.43
C ARG A 199 3.01 -23.95 16.94
#